data_AF-A0A382RHZ2-F1
#
_entry.id   AF-A0A382RHZ2-F1
#
_cell.length_a   1.000
_cell.length_b   1.000
_cell.length_c   1.000
_cell.angle_alpha   90.00
_cell.angle_beta   90.00
_cell.angle_gamma   90.00
#
_symmetry.space_group_name_H-M   'P 1'
#
loop_
_entity.id
_entity.type
_entity.pdbx_description
1 polymer ?
#
loop_
_entity_poly.entity_id
_entity_poly.type
_entity_poly.pdbx_seq_one_letter_code
_entity_poly.pdbx_strand_id
1 'polypeptide(L)' 'MNSKQDLNNICRIADALERLSPAPHKKPDLKGADAFVWNAEQNRLNPALQVSRV' A
#
# COMPACT_ATOMS: atom_id res chain seq x y z
N MET A 1 14.54 21.18 23.86
CA MET A 1 13.76 20.29 22.97
C MET A 1 12.55 19.80 23.77
N ASN A 2 11.34 20.08 23.32
CA ASN A 2 10.12 19.91 24.13
C ASN A 2 9.44 18.56 23.79
N SER A 3 10.11 17.45 24.08
CA SER A 3 9.77 16.09 23.61
C SER A 3 8.33 15.65 23.84
N LYS A 4 7.66 16.18 24.87
CA LYS A 4 6.26 15.87 25.17
C LYS A 4 5.28 16.54 24.20
N GLN A 5 5.65 17.71 23.69
CA GLN A 5 4.87 18.46 22.71
C GLN A 5 5.02 17.84 21.31
N ASP A 6 6.22 17.36 20.96
CA ASP A 6 6.46 16.64 19.71
C ASP A 6 5.61 15.36 19.61
N LEU A 7 5.54 14.57 20.69
CA LEU A 7 4.69 13.38 20.75
C LEU A 7 3.20 13.71 20.60
N ASN A 8 2.74 14.79 21.24
CA ASN A 8 1.35 15.22 21.10
C ASN A 8 1.01 15.60 19.65
N ASN A 9 1.91 16.33 18.99
CA ASN A 9 1.74 16.71 17.58
C ASN A 9 1.65 15.48 16.68
N ILE A 10 2.52 14.49 16.86
CA ILE A 10 2.51 13.23 16.09
C ILE A 10 1.20 12.46 16.31
N CYS A 11 0.71 12.37 17.54
CA CYS A 11 -0.57 11.70 17.83
C CYS A 11 -1.76 12.39 17.14
N ARG A 12 -1.80 13.72 17.15
CA ARG A 12 -2.86 14.48 16.47
C ARG A 12 -2.83 14.31 14.96
N ILE A 13 -1.64 14.26 14.37
CA ILE A 13 -1.47 14.00 12.94
C ILE A 13 -1.94 12.58 12.61
N ALA A 14 -1.57 11.58 13.42
CA ALA A 14 -2.01 10.20 13.23
C ALA A 14 -3.55 10.06 13.27
N ASP A 15 -4.21 10.69 14.25
CA ASP A 15 -5.68 10.69 14.33
C ASP A 15 -6.34 11.34 13.11
N ALA A 16 -5.82 12.49 12.68
CA ALA A 16 -6.33 13.17 11.50
C ALA A 16 -6.15 12.32 10.23
N LEU A 17 -5.02 11.63 10.08
CA LEU A 17 -4.75 10.75 8.94
C LEU A 17 -5.67 9.53 8.93
N GLU A 18 -5.94 8.91 10.08
CA GLU A 18 -6.85 7.77 10.19
C GLU A 18 -8.27 8.14 9.73
N ARG A 19 -8.75 9.33 10.11
CA ARG A 19 -10.08 9.84 9.69
C ARG A 19 -10.16 10.13 8.20
N LEU A 20 -9.02 10.46 7.57
CA LEU A 20 -8.91 10.71 6.13
C LEU A 20 -8.61 9.44 5.34
N SER A 21 -8.33 8.32 6.01
CA SER A 21 -7.94 7.08 5.37
C SER A 21 -9.08 6.56 4.48
N PRO A 22 -8.83 6.35 3.17
CA PRO A 22 -9.84 5.84 2.27
C PRO A 22 -10.18 4.38 2.61
N ALA A 23 -11.34 3.91 2.16
CA ALA A 23 -11.74 2.52 2.32
C ALA A 23 -10.66 1.57 1.77
N PRO A 24 -10.39 0.43 2.43
CA PRO A 24 -9.37 -0.51 2.00
C PRO A 24 -9.56 -0.92 0.54
N HIS A 25 -8.50 -0.85 -0.26
CA HIS A 25 -8.54 -1.31 -1.64
C HIS A 25 -8.81 -2.82 -1.69
N LYS A 26 -9.59 -3.25 -2.69
CA LYS A 26 -9.82 -4.67 -2.95
C LYS A 26 -8.49 -5.37 -3.18
N LYS A 27 -8.22 -6.42 -2.41
CA LYS A 27 -6.99 -7.23 -2.55
C LYS A 27 -6.90 -7.79 -3.97
N PRO A 28 -5.71 -7.75 -4.61
CA PRO A 28 -5.50 -8.39 -5.89
C PRO A 28 -5.68 -9.92 -5.76
N ASP A 29 -6.31 -10.54 -6.75
CA ASP A 29 -6.41 -12.00 -6.83
C ASP A 29 -5.10 -12.58 -7.37
N LEU A 30 -4.48 -13.48 -6.61
CA LEU A 30 -3.17 -14.06 -6.92
C LEU A 30 -3.26 -15.50 -7.44
N LYS A 31 -4.46 -15.99 -7.79
CA LYS A 31 -4.67 -17.41 -8.13
C LYS A 31 -4.51 -17.71 -9.63
N GLY A 32 -4.45 -16.69 -10.48
CA GLY A 32 -4.53 -16.84 -11.95
C GLY A 32 -3.20 -16.92 -12.71
N ALA A 33 -2.04 -16.75 -12.06
CA ALA A 33 -0.74 -16.77 -12.74
C ALA A 33 0.40 -17.13 -11.78
N ASP A 34 1.49 -17.67 -12.34
CA ASP A 34 2.70 -18.04 -11.60
C ASP A 34 3.58 -16.83 -11.24
N ALA A 35 3.45 -15.71 -11.95
CA ALA A 35 4.20 -14.49 -11.70
C ALA A 35 3.37 -13.24 -12.02
N PHE A 36 3.78 -12.11 -11.44
CA PHE A 36 3.11 -10.82 -11.59
C PHE A 36 4.14 -9.70 -11.78
N VAL A 37 3.80 -8.73 -12.63
CA VAL A 37 4.55 -7.49 -12.81
C VAL A 37 3.82 -6.35 -12.11
N TRP A 38 4.56 -5.54 -11.35
CA TRP A 38 4.03 -4.35 -10.71
C TRP A 38 3.89 -3.20 -11.71
N ASN A 39 2.67 -2.68 -11.88
CA ASN A 39 2.41 -1.43 -12.59
C ASN A 39 2.15 -0.31 -11.57
N ALA A 40 3.14 0.57 -11.41
CA ALA A 40 3.09 1.67 -10.45
C ALA A 40 2.06 2.74 -10.82
N GLU A 41 1.87 3.04 -12.11
CA GLU A 41 0.93 4.07 -12.57
C GLU A 41 -0.52 3.70 -12.28
N GLN A 42 -0.85 2.41 -12.44
CA GLN A 42 -2.18 1.89 -12.15
C GLN A 42 -2.31 1.32 -10.73
N ASN A 43 -1.21 1.29 -9.98
CA ASN A 43 -1.12 0.69 -8.65
C ASN A 43 -1.71 -0.73 -8.59
N ARG A 44 -1.42 -1.56 -9.62
CA ARG A 44 -1.98 -2.90 -9.80
C ARG A 44 -0.91 -3.92 -10.18
N LEU A 45 -1.17 -5.18 -9.83
CA LEU A 45 -0.40 -6.34 -10.28
C LEU A 45 -0.99 -6.88 -11.59
N ASN A 46 -0.17 -6.99 -12.62
CA ASN A 46 -0.55 -7.58 -13.90
C ASN A 46 0.02 -9.01 -13.99
N PRO A 47 -0.79 -10.05 -14.23
CA PRO A 47 -0.29 -11.42 -14.36
C PRO A 47 0.65 -11.58 -15.56
N ALA A 48 1.78 -12.23 -15.36
CA ALA A 48 2.70 -12.62 -16.42
C ALA A 48 2.35 -14.05 -16.89
N LEU A 49 1.83 -14.17 -18.11
CA LEU A 49 1.39 -15.45 -18.69
C LEU A 49 2.56 -16.38 -19.06
N GLN A 50 3.75 -15.83 -19.29
CA GLN A 50 4.96 -16.60 -19.62
C GLN A 50 6.15 -16.06 -18.84
N VAL A 51 6.82 -16.95 -18.12
CA VAL A 51 8.02 -16.64 -17.32
C VAL A 51 9.18 -17.44 -17.90
N SER A 52 10.23 -16.74 -18.35
CA SER A 52 11.47 -17.40 -18.77
C SER A 52 12.14 -18.02 -17.55
N ARG A 53 12.39 -19.32 -17.60
CA ARG A 53 13.18 -20.05 -16.60
C ARG A 53 14.57 -20.29 -17.21
N VAL A 54 15.62 -19.85 -16.52
CA VAL A 54 17.03 -20.06 -16.87
C VAL A 54 17.59 -21.25 -16.12
#